data_AF-A0AAN1JLG5-F1
#
_entry.id   AF-A0AAN1JLG5-F1
#
_cell.length_a   1.000
_cell.length_b   1.000
_cell.length_c   1.000
_cell.angle_alpha   90.00
_cell.angle_beta   90.00
_cell.angle_gamma   90.00
#
_symmetry.space_group_name_H-M   'P 1'
#
loop_
_entity.id
_entity.type
_entity.pdbx_description
1 polymer ?
#
loop_
_entity_poly.entity_id
_entity_poly.type
_entity_poly.pdbx_seq_one_letter_code
_entity_poly.pdbx_strand_id
1 'polypeptide(L)'
;MRFDRYPRYEGYRWTSRMETLHLRRQERAAEKIAHAYPLFADQIAAPRAVSVDEEKERRERMYDRSEQRMRDLFARQWRDARREYFACTVEVRELIKGEWKAWRGPANPVCFSYVMEKHNGVAAEKSRVFREREAAMIARIDGARLAQTPLL
;
A
#
# COMPACT_ATOMS: atom_id res chain seq x y z
N MET A 1 -22.06 -0.71 -14.61
CA MET A 1 -21.25 -0.30 -13.44
C MET A 1 -20.18 0.68 -13.92
N ARG A 2 -19.87 1.72 -13.14
CA ARG A 2 -18.84 2.72 -13.46
C ARG A 2 -17.45 2.19 -13.07
N PHE A 3 -16.43 2.46 -13.89
CA PHE A 3 -15.03 2.05 -13.66
C PHE A 3 -14.09 3.15 -14.14
N ASP A 4 -12.99 3.37 -13.41
CA ASP A 4 -11.89 4.18 -13.91
C ASP A 4 -11.17 3.43 -15.02
N ARG A 5 -10.80 4.15 -16.07
CA ARG A 5 -9.97 3.60 -17.12
C ARG A 5 -8.56 3.42 -16.57
N TYR A 6 -8.08 2.18 -16.56
CA TYR A 6 -6.68 1.94 -16.22
C TYR A 6 -5.78 2.42 -17.38
N PRO A 7 -4.75 3.24 -17.11
CA PRO A 7 -3.88 3.77 -18.16
C PRO A 7 -3.13 2.66 -18.90
N ARG A 8 -2.76 2.95 -20.16
CA ARG A 8 -1.91 2.03 -20.92
C ARG A 8 -0.53 1.99 -20.25
N TYR A 9 0.01 0.78 -20.13
CA TYR A 9 1.36 0.60 -19.62
C TYR A 9 2.36 0.94 -20.73
N GLU A 10 3.28 1.86 -20.46
CA GLU A 10 4.29 2.35 -21.42
C GLU A 10 5.72 1.91 -21.08
N GLY A 11 5.88 1.06 -20.05
CA GLY A 11 7.20 0.63 -19.59
C GLY A 11 7.86 1.60 -18.62
N TYR A 12 9.02 1.19 -18.10
CA TYR A 12 9.80 2.00 -17.18
C TYR A 12 10.62 3.06 -17.91
N ARG A 13 10.40 4.34 -17.59
CA ARG A 13 11.16 5.45 -18.19
C ARG A 13 12.39 5.81 -17.36
N TRP A 14 13.57 5.46 -17.87
CA TRP A 14 14.83 5.97 -17.34
C TRP A 14 15.11 7.40 -17.83
N THR A 15 15.55 8.28 -16.94
CA THR A 15 15.82 9.69 -17.27
C THR A 15 17.27 10.06 -16.97
N SER A 16 17.80 11.08 -17.65
CA SER A 16 19.16 11.58 -17.42
C SER A 16 19.40 11.98 -15.96
N ARG A 17 18.37 12.50 -15.28
CA ARG A 17 18.43 12.80 -13.84
C ARG A 17 18.59 11.55 -12.98
N MET A 18 17.91 10.45 -13.32
CA MET A 18 18.07 9.18 -12.60
C MET A 18 19.48 8.61 -12.80
N GLU A 19 20.02 8.76 -14.01
CA GLU A 19 21.38 8.33 -14.33
C GLU A 19 22.43 9.08 -13.52
N THR A 20 22.38 10.41 -13.49
CA THR A 20 23.33 11.22 -12.71
C THR A 20 23.24 10.94 -11.22
N LEU A 21 22.03 10.73 -10.69
CA LEU A 21 21.83 10.33 -9.30
C LEU A 21 22.40 8.95 -8.99
N HIS A 22 22.34 8.02 -9.96
CA HIS A 22 22.91 6.68 -9.81
C HIS A 22 24.45 6.73 -9.81
N LEU A 23 25.05 7.50 -10.72
CA LEU A 23 26.50 7.66 -10.78
C LEU A 23 27.05 8.26 -9.48
N ARG A 24 26.37 9.27 -8.91
CA ARG A 24 26.72 9.89 -7.62
C ARG A 24 26.30 9.08 -6.39
N ARG A 25 25.79 7.85 -6.55
CA ARG A 25 25.26 7.08 -5.43
C ARG A 25 26.35 6.65 -4.45
N GLN A 26 27.54 6.32 -4.96
CA GLN A 26 28.68 5.89 -4.14
C GLN A 26 29.23 7.03 -3.29
N GLU A 27 29.48 8.18 -3.92
CA GLU A 27 29.90 9.41 -3.23
C GLU A 27 28.93 9.78 -2.11
N ARG A 28 27.62 9.83 -2.41
CA ARG A 28 26.59 10.12 -1.40
C ARG A 28 26.51 9.07 -0.30
N ALA A 29 26.81 7.81 -0.59
CA ALA A 29 26.82 6.76 0.43
C ALA A 29 28.03 6.93 1.36
N ALA A 30 29.20 7.23 0.82
CA ALA A 30 30.40 7.52 1.60
C ALA A 30 30.23 8.78 2.46
N GLU A 31 29.69 9.87 1.89
CA GLU A 31 29.35 11.10 2.63
C GLU A 31 28.38 10.82 3.79
N LYS A 32 27.34 10.01 3.55
CA LYS A 32 26.38 9.64 4.58
C LYS A 32 27.02 8.81 5.69
N ILE A 33 27.92 7.88 5.35
CA ILE A 33 28.67 7.09 6.33
C ILE A 33 29.59 8.00 7.15
N ALA A 34 30.36 8.88 6.50
CA ALA A 34 31.25 9.82 7.17
C ALA A 34 30.51 10.75 8.14
N HIS A 35 29.32 11.22 7.76
CA HIS A 35 28.49 12.07 8.62
C HIS A 35 27.84 11.29 9.78
N ALA A 36 27.33 10.08 9.54
CA ALA A 36 26.63 9.31 10.56
C ALA A 36 27.57 8.60 11.55
N TYR A 37 28.75 8.19 11.08
CA TYR A 37 29.72 7.39 11.82
C TYR A 37 31.15 7.94 11.65
N PRO A 38 31.42 9.17 12.10
CA PRO A 38 32.68 9.86 11.81
C PRO A 38 33.93 9.12 12.32
N LEU A 39 33.83 8.43 13.47
CA LEU A 39 34.94 7.68 14.06
C LEU A 39 35.18 6.30 13.41
N PHE A 40 34.25 5.84 12.57
CA PHE A 40 34.28 4.50 11.95
C PHE A 40 34.10 4.57 10.44
N ALA A 41 34.23 5.76 9.85
CA ALA A 41 33.93 5.97 8.44
C ALA A 41 34.85 5.16 7.51
N ASP A 42 36.08 4.92 7.96
CA ASP A 42 37.09 4.09 7.32
C ASP A 42 36.83 2.59 7.47
N GLN A 43 36.11 2.18 8.52
CA GLN A 43 35.78 0.78 8.81
C GLN A 43 34.48 0.32 8.15
N ILE A 44 33.59 1.25 7.78
CA ILE A 44 32.31 0.94 7.16
C ILE A 44 32.44 1.02 5.63
N ALA A 45 32.42 -0.14 4.97
CA ALA A 45 32.44 -0.21 3.52
C ALA A 45 31.17 0.40 2.92
N ALA A 46 31.34 1.26 1.91
CA ALA A 46 30.23 1.70 1.07
C ALA A 46 29.60 0.51 0.33
N PRO A 47 28.28 0.55 0.05
CA PRO A 47 27.62 -0.50 -0.72
C PRO A 47 28.27 -0.71 -2.08
N ARG A 48 28.36 -1.95 -2.58
CA ARG A 48 28.93 -2.26 -3.91
C ARG A 48 28.35 -1.36 -5.01
N ALA A 49 29.21 -0.88 -5.92
CA ALA A 49 28.79 -0.19 -7.13
C ALA A 49 28.09 -1.16 -8.09
N VAL A 50 26.89 -0.76 -8.54
CA VAL A 50 26.08 -1.46 -9.54
C VAL A 50 26.19 -0.66 -10.83
N SER A 51 26.35 -1.32 -11.97
CA SER A 51 26.45 -0.60 -13.24
C SER A 51 25.15 0.13 -13.55
N VAL A 52 25.20 1.13 -14.44
CA VAL A 52 23.99 1.85 -14.87
C VAL A 52 22.99 0.89 -15.51
N ASP A 53 23.47 -0.03 -16.35
CA ASP A 53 22.62 -0.98 -17.07
C ASP A 53 22.00 -2.01 -16.12
N GLU A 54 22.78 -2.54 -15.18
CA GLU A 54 22.28 -3.44 -14.14
C GLU A 54 21.18 -2.77 -13.28
N GLU A 55 21.33 -1.48 -12.95
CA GLU A 55 20.31 -0.73 -12.21
C GLU A 55 19.06 -0.48 -13.06
N LYS A 56 19.23 -0.09 -14.34
CA LYS A 56 18.13 0.14 -15.29
C LYS A 56 17.26 -1.10 -15.39
N GLU A 57 17.88 -2.24 -15.70
CA GLU A 57 17.16 -3.51 -15.81
C GLU A 57 16.50 -3.92 -14.49
N ARG A 58 17.18 -3.73 -13.36
CA ARG A 58 16.58 -4.05 -12.06
C ARG A 58 15.33 -3.23 -11.82
N ARG A 59 15.36 -1.93 -12.12
CA ARG A 59 14.21 -1.05 -11.90
C ARG A 59 13.08 -1.31 -12.86
N GLU A 60 13.39 -1.61 -14.12
CA GLU A 60 12.38 -2.04 -15.09
C GLU A 60 11.65 -3.29 -14.62
N ARG A 61 12.38 -4.37 -14.27
CA ARG A 61 11.79 -5.60 -13.71
C ARG A 61 10.99 -5.36 -12.43
N MET A 62 11.41 -4.42 -11.59
CA MET A 62 10.66 -4.06 -10.38
C MET A 62 9.36 -3.31 -10.72
N TYR A 63 9.43 -2.40 -11.69
CA TYR A 63 8.29 -1.60 -12.14
C TYR A 63 7.25 -2.48 -12.82
N ASP A 64 7.64 -3.35 -13.75
CA ASP A 64 6.77 -4.33 -14.41
C ASP A 64 6.01 -5.20 -13.40
N ARG A 65 6.76 -5.78 -12.43
CA ARG A 65 6.18 -6.63 -11.39
C ARG A 65 5.21 -5.85 -10.50
N SER A 66 5.54 -4.60 -10.18
CA SER A 66 4.66 -3.74 -9.37
C SER A 66 3.36 -3.44 -10.11
N GLU A 67 3.44 -3.09 -11.38
CA GLU A 67 2.27 -2.84 -12.23
C GLU A 67 1.37 -4.07 -12.35
N GLN A 68 1.95 -5.24 -12.62
CA GLN A 68 1.17 -6.48 -12.68
C GLN A 68 0.51 -6.80 -11.33
N ARG A 69 1.27 -6.66 -10.23
CA ARG A 69 0.75 -6.90 -8.88
C ARG A 69 -0.45 -5.99 -8.56
N MET A 70 -0.39 -4.71 -8.94
CA MET A 70 -1.48 -3.76 -8.73
C MET A 70 -2.69 -4.08 -9.59
N ARG A 71 -2.49 -4.43 -10.87
CA ARG A 71 -3.57 -4.90 -11.76
C ARG A 71 -4.26 -6.14 -11.19
N ASP A 72 -3.50 -7.13 -10.75
CA ASP A 72 -4.05 -8.35 -10.17
C ASP A 72 -4.80 -8.08 -8.87
N LEU A 73 -4.28 -7.16 -8.04
CA LEU A 73 -4.96 -6.73 -6.81
C LEU A 73 -6.32 -6.10 -7.12
N PHE A 74 -6.38 -5.13 -8.03
CA PHE A 74 -7.65 -4.51 -8.40
C PHE A 74 -8.61 -5.50 -9.08
N ALA A 75 -8.11 -6.39 -9.92
CA ALA A 75 -8.93 -7.43 -10.54
C ALA A 75 -9.51 -8.41 -9.50
N ARG A 76 -8.73 -8.80 -8.48
CA ARG A 76 -9.22 -9.60 -7.34
C ARG A 76 -10.29 -8.85 -6.56
N GLN A 77 -10.00 -7.62 -6.14
CA GLN A 77 -10.94 -6.80 -5.35
C GLN A 77 -12.25 -6.53 -6.12
N TRP A 78 -12.19 -6.31 -7.44
CA TRP A 78 -13.41 -6.19 -8.25
C TRP A 78 -14.25 -7.46 -8.27
N ARG A 79 -13.60 -8.63 -8.38
CA ARG A 79 -14.31 -9.92 -8.34
C ARG A 79 -14.96 -10.14 -6.97
N ASP A 80 -14.23 -9.83 -5.90
CA ASP A 80 -14.73 -9.97 -4.53
C ASP A 80 -15.91 -9.03 -4.26
N ALA A 81 -15.75 -7.74 -4.56
CA ALA A 81 -16.81 -6.76 -4.38
C ALA A 81 -18.05 -7.08 -5.23
N ARG A 82 -17.88 -7.55 -6.47
CA ARG A 82 -19.03 -7.99 -7.29
C ARG A 82 -19.72 -9.20 -6.68
N ARG A 83 -18.98 -10.21 -6.21
CA ARG A 83 -19.55 -11.39 -5.55
C ARG A 83 -20.41 -10.97 -4.35
N GLU A 84 -19.88 -10.11 -3.48
CA GLU A 84 -20.59 -9.59 -2.31
C GLU A 84 -21.80 -8.74 -2.70
N TYR A 85 -21.67 -7.89 -3.72
CA TYR A 85 -22.79 -7.10 -4.25
C TYR A 85 -23.93 -8.00 -4.72
N PHE A 86 -23.62 -9.07 -5.46
CA PHE A 86 -24.63 -10.00 -5.97
C PHE A 86 -25.22 -10.92 -4.90
N ALA A 87 -24.58 -11.06 -3.75
CA ALA A 87 -25.13 -11.77 -2.59
C ALA A 87 -26.15 -10.92 -1.79
N CYS A 88 -26.18 -9.60 -2.00
CA CYS A 88 -27.15 -8.71 -1.37
C CYS A 88 -28.56 -8.86 -1.97
N THR A 89 -29.58 -8.47 -1.22
CA THR A 89 -30.98 -8.43 -1.73
C THR A 89 -31.13 -7.43 -2.88
N VAL A 90 -32.22 -7.53 -3.64
CA VAL A 90 -32.48 -6.64 -4.79
C VAL A 90 -32.53 -5.17 -4.35
N GLU A 91 -33.17 -4.90 -3.21
CA GLU A 91 -33.38 -3.56 -2.66
C GLU A 91 -32.04 -2.91 -2.31
N VAL A 92 -31.18 -3.63 -1.58
CA VAL A 92 -29.84 -3.18 -1.19
C VAL A 92 -28.97 -2.93 -2.43
N ARG A 93 -29.06 -3.79 -3.44
CA ARG A 93 -28.33 -3.62 -4.70
C ARG A 93 -28.73 -2.34 -5.43
N GLU A 94 -30.02 -2.00 -5.48
CA GLU A 94 -30.48 -0.76 -6.14
C GLU A 94 -30.02 0.49 -5.37
N LEU A 95 -29.99 0.47 -4.03
CA LEU A 95 -29.41 1.55 -3.22
C LEU A 95 -27.91 1.75 -3.55
N ILE A 96 -27.13 0.67 -3.50
CA ILE A 96 -25.69 0.69 -3.82
C ILE A 96 -25.46 1.22 -5.23
N LYS A 97 -26.23 0.73 -6.21
CA LYS A 97 -26.13 1.14 -7.61
C LYS A 97 -26.51 2.60 -7.81
N GLY A 98 -27.49 3.11 -7.07
CA GLY A 98 -27.87 4.52 -7.03
C GLY A 98 -26.71 5.40 -6.54
N GLU A 99 -26.15 5.09 -5.37
CA GLU A 99 -25.02 5.83 -4.82
C GLU A 99 -23.78 5.72 -5.73
N TRP A 100 -23.49 4.53 -6.26
CA TRP A 100 -22.34 4.32 -7.15
C TRP A 100 -22.45 5.12 -8.46
N LYS A 101 -23.66 5.29 -9.00
CA LYS A 101 -23.90 6.16 -10.16
C LYS A 101 -23.65 7.63 -9.83
N ALA A 102 -24.06 8.09 -8.64
CA ALA A 102 -23.88 9.45 -8.17
C ALA A 102 -22.46 9.74 -7.62
N TRP A 103 -21.63 8.71 -7.46
CA TRP A 103 -20.30 8.81 -6.86
C TRP A 103 -19.39 9.84 -7.56
N ARG A 104 -18.74 10.70 -6.77
CA ARG A 104 -17.85 11.76 -7.27
C ARG A 104 -16.37 11.43 -7.19
N GLY A 105 -16.00 10.39 -6.43
CA GLY A 105 -14.61 9.96 -6.30
C GLY A 105 -14.14 9.03 -7.42
N PRO A 106 -12.93 8.45 -7.26
CA PRO A 106 -12.40 7.43 -8.15
C PRO A 106 -13.36 6.24 -8.26
N ALA A 107 -13.58 5.75 -9.49
CA ALA A 107 -14.36 4.55 -9.74
C ALA A 107 -13.47 3.29 -9.71
N ASN A 108 -12.79 3.09 -8.58
CA ASN A 108 -11.91 1.95 -8.31
C ASN A 108 -12.58 0.94 -7.34
N PRO A 109 -12.05 -0.28 -7.18
CA PRO A 109 -12.73 -1.31 -6.40
C PRO A 109 -12.79 -0.99 -4.91
N VAL A 110 -11.81 -0.26 -4.38
CA VAL A 110 -11.78 0.15 -2.96
C VAL A 110 -12.95 1.09 -2.66
N CYS A 111 -13.17 2.09 -3.50
CA CYS A 111 -14.30 3.01 -3.36
C CYS A 111 -15.65 2.30 -3.56
N PHE A 112 -15.72 1.32 -4.48
CA PHE A 112 -16.94 0.53 -4.67
C PHE A 112 -17.25 -0.32 -3.44
N SER A 113 -16.26 -1.03 -2.89
CA SER A 113 -16.41 -1.77 -1.62
C SER A 113 -16.86 -0.84 -0.50
N TYR A 114 -16.28 0.35 -0.37
CA TYR A 114 -16.72 1.34 0.62
C TYR A 114 -18.21 1.70 0.47
N VAL A 115 -18.67 1.99 -0.75
CA VAL A 115 -20.10 2.27 -0.99
C VAL A 115 -20.97 1.07 -0.65
N MET A 116 -20.57 -0.15 -1.05
CA MET A 116 -21.31 -1.36 -0.71
C MET A 116 -21.42 -1.58 0.79
N GLU A 117 -20.32 -1.41 1.51
CA GLU A 117 -20.22 -1.69 2.94
C GLU A 117 -21.14 -0.80 3.79
N LYS A 118 -21.49 0.40 3.29
CA LYS A 118 -22.50 1.27 3.92
C LYS A 118 -23.90 0.67 3.93
N HIS A 119 -24.23 -0.14 2.92
CA HIS A 119 -25.60 -0.63 2.68
C HIS A 119 -25.80 -2.10 3.03
N ASN A 120 -24.73 -2.91 3.01
CA ASN A 120 -24.81 -4.35 3.25
C ASN A 120 -24.65 -4.77 4.73
N GLY A 121 -24.45 -3.81 5.64
CA GLY A 121 -24.25 -4.06 7.07
C GLY A 121 -22.86 -4.59 7.47
N VAL A 122 -22.00 -4.94 6.50
CA VAL A 122 -20.65 -5.48 6.74
C VAL A 122 -19.72 -4.43 7.35
N ALA A 123 -19.90 -3.14 7.03
CA ALA A 123 -19.14 -2.06 7.69
C ALA A 123 -19.31 -2.06 9.21
N ALA A 124 -20.56 -2.25 9.67
CA ALA A 124 -20.89 -2.24 11.09
C ALA A 124 -20.24 -3.42 11.81
N GLU A 125 -20.28 -4.60 11.18
CA GLU A 125 -19.64 -5.81 11.69
C GLU A 125 -18.11 -5.65 11.75
N LYS A 126 -17.47 -5.21 10.66
CA LYS A 126 -16.02 -4.95 10.63
C LYS A 126 -15.59 -3.93 11.69
N SER A 127 -16.36 -2.86 11.84
CA SER A 127 -16.10 -1.82 12.86
C SER A 127 -16.28 -2.34 14.29
N ARG A 128 -17.20 -3.29 14.50
CA ARG A 128 -17.35 -3.97 15.79
C ARG A 128 -16.13 -4.83 16.10
N VAL A 129 -15.76 -5.72 15.17
CA VAL A 129 -14.58 -6.61 15.32
C VAL A 129 -13.28 -5.83 15.51
N PHE A 130 -13.11 -4.70 14.79
CA PHE A 130 -11.94 -3.84 14.96
C PHE A 130 -11.88 -3.23 16.36
N ARG A 131 -12.99 -2.65 16.86
CA ARG A 131 -13.07 -2.10 18.21
C ARG A 131 -12.83 -3.15 19.30
N GLU A 132 -13.34 -4.36 19.11
CA GLU A 132 -13.09 -5.48 20.03
C GLU A 132 -11.60 -5.87 20.07
N ARG A 133 -10.94 -5.94 18.90
CA ARG A 133 -9.50 -6.23 18.82
C ARG A 133 -8.65 -5.12 19.44
N GLU A 134 -8.99 -3.87 19.19
CA GLU A 134 -8.32 -2.72 19.76
C GLU A 134 -8.47 -2.69 21.28
N ALA A 135 -9.68 -2.91 21.81
CA ALA A 135 -9.92 -3.01 23.24
C ALA A 135 -9.11 -4.15 23.88
N ALA A 136 -9.06 -5.32 23.24
CA ALA A 136 -8.25 -6.44 23.72
C ALA A 136 -6.74 -6.13 23.71
N MET A 137 -6.26 -5.41 22.70
CA MET A 137 -4.88 -4.97 22.62
C MET A 137 -4.53 -3.97 23.73
N ILE A 138 -5.39 -2.98 23.97
CA ILE A 138 -5.23 -1.99 25.04
C ILE A 138 -5.22 -2.68 26.41
N ALA A 139 -6.19 -3.56 26.67
CA ALA A 139 -6.25 -4.32 27.93
C ALA A 139 -4.98 -5.15 28.18
N ARG A 140 -4.39 -5.74 27.13
CA ARG A 140 -3.11 -6.46 27.23
C ARG A 140 -1.95 -5.52 27.57
N ILE A 141 -1.89 -4.34 26.96
CA ILE A 141 -0.86 -3.33 27.24
C ILE A 141 -0.99 -2.83 28.68
N ASP A 142 -2.21 -2.50 29.12
CA ASP A 142 -2.48 -2.03 30.48
C ASP A 142 -2.17 -3.10 31.52
N GLY A 143 -2.55 -4.36 31.26
CA GLY A 143 -2.18 -5.48 32.12
C GLY A 143 -0.66 -5.66 32.23
N ALA A 144 0.06 -5.55 31.12
CA ALA A 144 1.53 -5.62 31.12
C ALA A 144 2.16 -4.42 31.86
N ARG A 145 1.59 -3.23 31.74
CA ARG A 145 2.05 -2.01 32.44
C ARG A 145 1.81 -2.11 33.96
N LEU A 146 0.65 -2.61 34.37
CA LEU A 146 0.32 -2.82 35.79
C LEU A 146 1.23 -3.89 36.41
N ALA A 147 1.51 -4.99 35.69
CA ALA A 147 2.44 -6.03 36.13
C ALA A 147 3.91 -5.56 36.20
N GLN A 148 4.28 -4.53 35.42
CA GLN A 148 5.61 -3.89 35.45
C GLN A 148 5.72 -2.79 36.51
N THR A 149 4.70 -2.57 37.33
CA THR A 149 4.77 -1.67 38.48
C THR A 149 5.02 -2.46 39.78
N PRO A 150 6.25 -2.96 40.08
CA PRO A 150 6.58 -3.33 41.45
C PRO A 150 7.19 -2.13 42.19
N LEU A 151 6.56 -1.80 43.32
CA LEU A 151 7.14 -1.25 44.55
C LEU A 151 7.82 0.14 44.47
N LEU A 152 7.05 1.17 44.80
CA LEU A 152 7.49 2.20 45.75
C LEU A 152 6.83 1.90 47.11
#